data_AF-A0A8S0ZYI9-F1
#
_entry.id   AF-A0A8S0ZYI9-F1
#
_cell.length_a   1.000
_cell.length_b   1.000
_cell.length_c   1.000
_cell.angle_alpha   90.00
_cell.angle_beta   90.00
_cell.angle_gamma   90.00
#
_symmetry.space_group_name_H-M   'P 1'
#
loop_
_entity.id
_entity.type
_entity.pdbx_description
1 polymer ?
#
loop_
_entity_poly.entity_id
_entity_poly.type
_entity_poly.pdbx_seq_one_letter_code
_entity_poly.pdbx_strand_id
1 'polypeptide(L)'
;MFINSHPSIGGAMKLPQNAINIAGYHIQDKVKPLPKNLQTIMDKAKNGVIYFSLGSNMKSDGMSEEMKQSLIKMFSKLDQTVIWKFESDTEISAPNVHFVKWAPQPSILAHPNLKVFITHGGQLSTTEAVHFGVPLVGIPIMADQHVNMGSVERKGFGIKVTLAEDMADELNAAIRQVLSDETFKAKAKEVSAIFHDRPMKPGPALAYWVEHVVRTRGAPHLRSPALTVSLYQRCYLDLLVLVVLIHFVFIMVLTLYKMDASPPVRAVYMVIEALNIPDVNYVELNLLEDEHLKEDFLKLNPQHTIPHLTDGDFNIWDSHAIITYLVNKFNRGSSFYPMDPEKRARIDLMLHFDSGILYPALRTNDEPVFFGKATSFTPEGLAKIESAYDFTEKFLNGVQWLAGDEPTLADISCVANISTLNELLPIDENVYPNVVAWLKRCSELDYYKKGNEPGLLEFRKLLKLFLARKF
;
A
#
# COMPACT_ATOMS: atom_id res chain seq x y z
N MET A 1 27.50 17.70 10.64
CA MET A 1 27.62 16.38 11.29
C MET A 1 28.96 15.79 10.89
N PHE A 2 29.76 15.34 11.85
CA PHE A 2 30.98 14.60 11.55
C PHE A 2 30.68 13.11 11.51
N ILE A 3 31.25 12.42 10.52
CA ILE A 3 31.05 10.99 10.30
C ILE A 3 32.42 10.32 10.27
N ASN A 4 32.64 9.33 11.12
CA ASN A 4 33.87 8.54 11.15
C ASN A 4 33.84 7.44 10.07
N SER A 5 33.67 7.86 8.81
CA SER A 5 33.63 6.99 7.63
C SER A 5 34.40 7.61 6.47
N HIS A 6 34.75 6.79 5.47
CA HIS A 6 35.36 7.20 4.21
C HIS A 6 34.77 6.37 3.08
N PRO A 7 34.54 6.93 1.87
CA PRO A 7 34.05 6.18 0.72
C PRO A 7 34.93 4.95 0.35
N SER A 8 36.21 4.98 0.70
CA SER A 8 37.10 3.81 0.50
C SER A 8 36.77 2.65 1.45
N ILE A 9 36.21 2.92 2.64
CA ILE A 9 35.87 1.91 3.66
C ILE A 9 34.42 1.44 3.49
N GLY A 10 33.48 2.37 3.33
CA GLY A 10 32.04 2.09 3.19
C GLY A 10 31.56 2.02 1.74
N GLY A 11 30.24 1.97 1.56
CA GLY A 11 29.58 2.14 0.27
C GLY A 11 29.48 3.62 -0.15
N ALA A 12 29.35 3.87 -1.45
CA ALA A 12 29.09 5.21 -1.96
C ALA A 12 27.68 5.66 -1.56
N MET A 13 27.59 6.72 -0.75
CA MET A 13 26.32 7.30 -0.31
C MET A 13 26.27 8.78 -0.67
N LYS A 14 25.13 9.24 -1.20
CA LYS A 14 24.86 10.68 -1.35
C LYS A 14 24.49 11.23 0.02
N LEU A 15 25.42 11.95 0.62
CA LEU A 15 25.20 12.63 1.89
C LEU A 15 24.95 14.13 1.65
N PRO A 16 24.16 14.80 2.50
CA PRO A 16 24.02 16.25 2.43
C PRO A 16 25.39 16.92 2.64
N GLN A 17 25.59 18.12 2.08
CA GLN A 17 26.88 18.82 2.15
C GLN A 17 27.37 19.10 3.59
N ASN A 18 26.46 19.09 4.57
CA ASN A 18 26.80 19.26 5.99
C ASN A 18 27.25 17.97 6.70
N ALA A 19 27.36 16.85 5.99
CA ALA A 19 27.89 15.59 6.48
C ALA A 19 29.36 15.44 6.06
N ILE A 20 30.26 15.58 7.02
CA ILE A 20 31.70 15.63 6.77
C ILE A 20 32.36 14.34 7.25
N ASN A 21 32.96 13.62 6.30
CA ASN A 21 33.73 12.42 6.56
C ASN A 21 35.10 12.76 7.17
N ILE A 22 35.37 12.24 8.36
CA ILE A 22 36.61 12.46 9.13
C ILE A 22 37.24 11.13 9.58
N ALA A 23 37.04 10.04 8.81
CA ALA A 23 37.62 8.74 9.17
C ALA A 23 39.13 8.79 9.35
N GLY A 24 39.59 8.14 10.42
CA GLY A 24 40.99 8.08 10.81
C GLY A 24 41.44 9.23 11.72
N TYR A 25 40.55 10.10 12.19
CA TYR A 25 40.91 11.19 13.12
C TYR A 25 41.54 10.72 14.44
N HIS A 26 41.27 9.48 14.85
CA HIS A 26 41.85 8.85 16.04
C HIS A 26 43.27 8.32 15.81
N ILE A 27 43.70 8.19 14.54
CA ILE A 27 45.01 7.67 14.18
C ILE A 27 46.00 8.84 14.21
N GLN A 28 47.04 8.70 15.02
CA GLN A 28 48.07 9.71 15.17
C GLN A 28 48.96 9.77 13.91
N ASP A 29 49.31 10.98 13.45
CA ASP A 29 50.21 11.18 12.31
C ASP A 29 51.58 10.50 12.50
N LYS A 30 52.06 10.47 13.75
CA LYS A 30 53.29 9.78 14.13
C LYS A 30 52.93 8.53 14.91
N VAL A 31 53.17 7.37 14.30
CA VAL A 31 53.01 6.08 14.98
C VAL A 31 54.07 5.96 16.07
N LYS A 32 53.64 5.66 17.29
CA LYS A 32 54.55 5.42 18.42
C LYS A 32 55.35 4.13 18.17
N PRO A 33 56.62 4.05 18.60
CA PRO A 33 57.41 2.83 18.45
C PRO A 33 56.79 1.68 19.27
N LEU A 34 56.99 0.44 18.81
CA LEU A 34 56.60 -0.74 19.59
C LEU A 34 57.45 -0.83 20.87
N PRO A 35 56.88 -1.36 21.97
CA PRO A 35 57.66 -1.83 23.10
C PRO A 35 58.75 -2.81 22.65
N LYS A 36 59.95 -2.72 23.24
CA LYS A 36 61.15 -3.48 22.79
C LYS A 36 60.90 -4.98 22.65
N ASN A 37 60.12 -5.58 23.56
CA ASN A 37 59.76 -6.99 23.52
C ASN A 37 58.93 -7.33 22.26
N LEU A 38 57.90 -6.53 21.96
CA LEU A 38 57.06 -6.71 20.78
C LEU A 38 57.84 -6.43 19.49
N GLN A 39 58.66 -5.38 19.46
CA GLN A 39 59.54 -5.07 18.34
C GLN A 39 60.44 -6.28 18.01
N THR A 40 61.08 -6.85 19.04
CA THR A 40 61.96 -8.02 18.87
C THR A 40 61.21 -9.25 18.34
N ILE A 41 59.99 -9.51 18.82
CA ILE A 41 59.15 -10.62 18.34
C ILE A 41 58.81 -10.43 16.86
N MET A 42 58.34 -9.24 16.49
CA MET A 42 57.90 -8.96 15.13
C MET A 42 59.07 -8.89 14.13
N ASP A 43 60.22 -8.34 14.52
CA ASP A 43 61.42 -8.29 13.67
C ASP A 43 61.99 -9.67 13.36
N LYS A 44 61.92 -10.61 14.31
CA LYS A 44 62.42 -11.99 14.15
C LYS A 44 61.47 -12.91 13.39
N ALA A 45 60.22 -12.50 13.17
CA ALA A 45 59.20 -13.31 12.51
C ALA A 45 59.42 -13.43 10.99
N LYS A 46 60.27 -14.40 10.58
CA LYS A 46 60.68 -14.61 9.18
C LYS A 46 59.52 -14.86 8.23
N ASN A 47 58.51 -15.60 8.67
CA ASN A 47 57.32 -15.93 7.86
C ASN A 47 56.21 -14.88 7.98
N GLY A 48 56.48 -13.77 8.69
CA GLY A 48 55.52 -12.72 8.99
C GLY A 48 54.72 -12.96 10.27
N VAL A 49 53.91 -11.95 10.60
CA VAL A 49 53.12 -11.88 11.82
C VAL A 49 51.63 -11.89 11.49
N ILE A 50 50.86 -12.60 12.29
CA ILE A 50 49.40 -12.50 12.36
C ILE A 50 49.06 -11.81 13.68
N TYR A 51 48.23 -10.77 13.63
CA TYR A 51 47.72 -10.13 14.84
C TYR A 51 46.26 -10.55 15.05
N PHE A 52 45.94 -11.10 16.22
CA PHE A 52 44.59 -11.49 16.59
C PHE A 52 44.07 -10.59 17.72
N SER A 53 43.04 -9.79 17.43
CA SER A 53 42.37 -8.97 18.43
C SER A 53 40.91 -8.68 18.09
N LEU A 54 40.03 -9.03 19.02
CA LEU A 54 38.58 -8.86 18.93
C LEU A 54 38.09 -7.55 19.57
N GLY A 55 38.99 -6.59 19.71
CA GLY A 55 38.69 -5.26 20.26
C GLY A 55 38.56 -5.24 21.78
N SER A 56 37.71 -4.34 22.28
CA SER A 56 37.39 -4.18 23.72
C SER A 56 36.06 -4.81 24.10
N ASN A 57 35.19 -5.06 23.13
CA ASN A 57 33.82 -5.55 23.36
C ASN A 57 33.76 -7.06 23.54
N MET A 58 34.68 -7.80 22.89
CA MET A 58 34.86 -9.22 23.11
C MET A 58 36.28 -9.47 23.57
N LYS A 59 36.38 -9.98 24.79
CA LYS A 59 37.64 -10.38 25.39
C LYS A 59 37.93 -11.82 25.02
N SER A 60 39.18 -12.12 24.70
CA SER A 60 39.62 -13.47 24.37
C SER A 60 39.51 -14.40 25.60
N ASP A 61 39.64 -13.85 26.81
CA ASP A 61 39.48 -14.60 28.05
C ASP A 61 38.04 -15.07 28.32
N GLY A 62 37.05 -14.43 27.70
CA GLY A 62 35.63 -14.79 27.81
C GLY A 62 35.16 -15.88 26.84
N MET A 63 36.01 -16.37 25.95
CA MET A 63 35.71 -17.54 25.10
C MET A 63 35.57 -18.82 25.95
N SER A 64 34.84 -19.81 25.44
CA SER A 64 34.85 -21.16 26.01
C SER A 64 36.27 -21.76 26.00
N GLU A 65 36.54 -22.70 26.91
CA GLU A 65 37.83 -23.37 26.92
C GLU A 65 38.02 -24.23 25.68
N GLU A 66 36.96 -24.85 25.18
CA GLU A 66 36.95 -25.61 23.93
C GLU A 66 37.39 -24.74 22.74
N MET A 67 36.83 -23.53 22.60
CA MET A 67 37.19 -22.59 21.55
C MET A 67 38.65 -22.14 21.69
N LYS A 68 39.09 -21.79 22.91
CA LYS A 68 40.50 -21.40 23.17
C LYS A 68 41.48 -22.51 22.77
N GLN A 69 41.19 -23.75 23.15
CA GLN A 69 42.01 -24.93 22.84
C GLN A 69 42.02 -25.24 21.34
N SER A 70 40.88 -25.09 20.67
CA SER A 70 40.78 -25.28 19.22
C SER A 70 41.59 -24.22 18.46
N LEU A 71 41.48 -22.96 18.86
CA LEU A 71 42.23 -21.84 18.26
C LEU A 71 43.74 -21.95 18.49
N ILE A 72 44.20 -22.27 19.70
CA ILE A 72 45.64 -22.42 19.98
C ILE A 72 46.23 -23.61 19.20
N LYS A 73 45.50 -24.72 19.11
CA LYS A 73 45.89 -25.90 18.30
C LYS A 73 45.96 -25.55 16.81
N MET A 74 45.04 -24.74 16.30
CA MET A 74 45.08 -24.23 14.93
C MET A 74 46.28 -23.31 14.70
N PHE A 75 46.45 -22.29 15.54
CA PHE A 75 47.55 -21.32 15.41
C PHE A 75 48.92 -21.98 15.52
N SER A 76 49.09 -23.01 16.35
CA SER A 76 50.34 -23.77 16.49
C SER A 76 50.83 -24.43 15.19
N LYS A 77 49.94 -24.62 14.21
CA LYS A 77 50.25 -25.23 12.91
C LYS A 77 50.56 -24.19 11.83
N LEU A 78 50.52 -22.91 12.16
CA LEU A 78 50.88 -21.83 11.24
C LEU A 78 52.37 -21.53 11.32
N ASP A 79 52.98 -21.25 10.17
CA ASP A 79 54.40 -20.88 10.08
C ASP A 79 54.66 -19.46 10.61
N GLN A 80 53.61 -18.65 10.70
CA GLN A 80 53.63 -17.26 11.16
C GLN A 80 53.72 -17.18 12.67
N THR A 81 54.33 -16.08 13.14
CA THR A 81 54.23 -15.67 14.53
C THR A 81 52.86 -15.05 14.78
N VAL A 82 52.12 -15.52 15.78
CA VAL A 82 50.80 -14.98 16.14
C VAL A 82 50.92 -14.13 17.38
N ILE A 83 50.52 -12.86 17.30
CA ILE A 83 50.33 -12.00 18.47
C ILE A 83 48.85 -12.03 18.83
N TRP A 84 48.50 -12.59 19.99
CA TRP A 84 47.13 -12.71 20.44
C TRP A 84 46.89 -11.75 21.60
N LYS A 85 46.02 -10.74 21.41
CA LYS A 85 45.54 -9.91 22.53
C LYS A 85 44.63 -10.72 23.46
N PHE A 86 45.06 -10.87 24.70
CA PHE A 86 44.38 -11.71 25.70
C PHE A 86 44.43 -11.04 27.07
N GLU A 87 43.27 -10.83 27.69
CA GLU A 87 43.09 -9.88 28.78
C GLU A 87 43.60 -10.38 30.15
N SER A 88 43.68 -11.69 30.33
CA SER A 88 44.13 -12.35 31.56
C SER A 88 45.40 -13.19 31.35
N ASP A 89 46.01 -13.67 32.43
CA ASP A 89 47.04 -14.69 32.33
C ASP A 89 46.41 -16.02 31.92
N THR A 90 47.13 -16.82 31.14
CA THR A 90 46.60 -18.09 30.61
C THR A 90 47.66 -19.17 30.59
N GLU A 91 47.23 -20.41 30.81
CA GLU A 91 48.07 -21.60 30.75
C GLU A 91 48.17 -22.18 29.32
N ILE A 92 47.25 -21.79 28.41
CA ILE A 92 47.35 -22.18 27.01
C ILE A 92 48.59 -21.56 26.37
N SER A 93 49.35 -22.36 25.64
CA SER A 93 50.57 -21.90 24.99
C SER A 93 50.88 -22.68 23.72
N ALA A 94 51.56 -22.01 22.80
CA ALA A 94 52.16 -22.61 21.61
C ALA A 94 53.43 -21.84 21.25
N PRO A 95 54.46 -22.49 20.67
CA PRO A 95 55.78 -21.86 20.46
C PRO A 95 55.77 -20.59 19.59
N ASN A 96 54.83 -20.51 18.64
CA ASN A 96 54.69 -19.38 17.72
C ASN A 96 53.61 -18.37 18.14
N VAL A 97 52.95 -18.56 19.30
CA VAL A 97 51.85 -17.71 19.78
C VAL A 97 52.29 -16.92 21.00
N HIS A 98 52.21 -15.60 20.90
CA HIS A 98 52.58 -14.66 21.94
C HIS A 98 51.36 -13.91 22.45
N PHE A 99 50.98 -14.19 23.69
CA PHE A 99 49.88 -13.49 24.37
C PHE A 99 50.30 -12.12 24.87
N VAL A 100 49.46 -11.11 24.65
CA VAL A 100 49.68 -9.75 25.13
C VAL A 100 48.42 -9.18 25.78
N LYS A 101 48.54 -8.71 27.04
CA LYS A 101 47.44 -8.04 27.75
C LYS A 101 47.06 -6.71 27.12
N TRP A 102 48.07 -5.97 26.68
CA TRP A 102 47.90 -4.71 25.97
C TRP A 102 48.69 -4.71 24.67
N ALA A 103 48.01 -4.41 23.56
CA ALA A 103 48.57 -4.39 22.23
C ALA A 103 48.52 -2.95 21.68
N PRO A 104 49.65 -2.30 21.38
CA PRO A 104 49.67 -1.01 20.68
C PRO A 104 49.29 -1.21 19.21
N GLN A 105 47.99 -1.40 18.95
CA GLN A 105 47.45 -1.82 17.65
C GLN A 105 47.96 -0.97 16.47
N PRO A 106 47.93 0.38 16.49
CA PRO A 106 48.49 1.16 15.38
C PRO A 106 49.96 0.87 15.09
N SER A 107 50.76 0.62 16.12
CA SER A 107 52.19 0.28 15.98
C SER A 107 52.40 -1.13 15.41
N ILE A 108 51.52 -2.08 15.77
CA ILE A 108 51.53 -3.45 15.20
C ILE A 108 51.10 -3.40 13.73
N LEU A 109 50.02 -2.67 13.42
CA LEU A 109 49.49 -2.51 12.06
C LEU A 109 50.46 -1.80 11.12
N ALA A 110 51.26 -0.87 11.64
CA ALA A 110 52.31 -0.19 10.87
C ALA A 110 53.55 -1.05 10.60
N HIS A 111 53.71 -2.19 11.27
CA HIS A 111 54.94 -2.98 11.20
C HIS A 111 55.06 -3.74 9.86
N PRO A 112 56.23 -3.70 9.18
CA PRO A 112 56.39 -4.30 7.84
C PRO A 112 56.21 -5.82 7.79
N ASN A 113 56.46 -6.51 8.90
CA ASN A 113 56.28 -7.97 8.99
C ASN A 113 54.84 -8.41 9.26
N LEU A 114 53.89 -7.50 9.54
CA LEU A 114 52.49 -7.89 9.69
C LEU A 114 51.90 -8.30 8.34
N LYS A 115 51.24 -9.47 8.31
CA LYS A 115 50.61 -10.04 7.11
C LYS A 115 49.10 -9.96 7.15
N VAL A 116 48.50 -10.30 8.29
CA VAL A 116 47.05 -10.38 8.46
C VAL A 116 46.67 -9.85 9.83
N PHE A 117 45.59 -9.09 9.87
CA PHE A 117 44.93 -8.70 11.11
C PHE A 117 43.59 -9.42 11.23
N ILE A 118 43.47 -10.28 12.24
CA ILE A 118 42.24 -10.97 12.60
C ILE A 118 41.51 -10.12 13.62
N THR A 119 40.28 -9.71 13.30
CA THR A 119 39.52 -8.81 14.15
C THR A 119 38.03 -9.04 14.10
N HIS A 120 37.31 -8.58 15.12
CA HIS A 120 35.84 -8.60 15.14
C HIS A 120 35.19 -7.62 14.15
N GLY A 121 35.96 -6.79 13.45
CA GLY A 121 35.43 -5.89 12.42
C GLY A 121 34.80 -4.60 12.93
N GLY A 122 35.14 -4.17 14.15
CA GLY A 122 34.74 -2.85 14.64
C GLY A 122 35.25 -1.71 13.74
N GLN A 123 34.50 -0.60 13.70
CA GLN A 123 34.77 0.52 12.78
C GLN A 123 36.17 1.12 12.91
N LEU A 124 36.69 1.27 14.13
CA LEU A 124 38.03 1.84 14.37
C LEU A 124 39.13 0.90 13.86
N SER A 125 39.11 -0.37 14.28
CA SER A 125 40.08 -1.39 13.84
C SER A 125 40.09 -1.56 12.32
N THR A 126 38.91 -1.54 11.69
CA THR A 126 38.78 -1.61 10.22
C THR A 126 39.38 -0.37 9.56
N THR A 127 39.15 0.82 10.13
CA THR A 127 39.74 2.08 9.63
C THR A 127 41.26 2.08 9.77
N GLU A 128 41.80 1.57 10.88
CA GLU A 128 43.25 1.45 11.07
C GLU A 128 43.87 0.44 10.11
N ALA A 129 43.23 -0.71 9.89
CA ALA A 129 43.69 -1.69 8.91
C ALA A 129 43.75 -1.09 7.49
N VAL A 130 42.72 -0.33 7.09
CA VAL A 130 42.72 0.43 5.84
C VAL A 130 43.81 1.49 5.82
N HIS A 131 44.00 2.24 6.92
CA HIS A 131 45.06 3.26 7.01
C HIS A 131 46.45 2.66 6.75
N PHE A 132 46.76 1.50 7.31
CA PHE A 132 48.06 0.83 7.12
C PHE A 132 48.12 -0.11 5.90
N GLY A 133 46.98 -0.34 5.24
CA GLY A 133 46.85 -1.24 4.09
C GLY A 133 47.15 -2.69 4.46
N VAL A 134 46.48 -3.17 5.52
CA VAL A 134 46.61 -4.52 6.08
C VAL A 134 45.36 -5.34 5.74
N PRO A 135 45.50 -6.54 5.15
CA PRO A 135 44.39 -7.47 4.94
C PRO A 135 43.73 -7.94 6.23
N LEU A 136 42.44 -8.25 6.15
CA LEU A 136 41.63 -8.63 7.30
C LEU A 136 41.11 -10.07 7.22
N VAL A 137 41.02 -10.72 8.37
CA VAL A 137 40.06 -11.82 8.58
C VAL A 137 39.12 -11.38 9.69
N GLY A 138 37.85 -11.24 9.33
CA GLY A 138 36.81 -10.65 10.17
C GLY A 138 35.96 -11.69 10.88
N ILE A 139 35.80 -11.58 12.20
CA ILE A 139 34.90 -12.44 12.99
C ILE A 139 33.81 -11.54 13.62
N PRO A 140 32.82 -11.07 12.84
CA PRO A 140 31.83 -10.14 13.34
C PRO A 140 30.92 -10.79 14.38
N ILE A 141 30.65 -10.05 15.45
CA ILE A 141 29.94 -10.54 16.64
C ILE A 141 28.56 -9.89 16.73
N MET A 142 28.50 -8.56 16.53
CA MET A 142 27.25 -7.81 16.68
C MET A 142 27.26 -6.47 15.94
N ALA A 143 26.08 -5.87 15.79
CA ALA A 143 25.87 -4.51 15.33
C ALA A 143 26.52 -4.21 13.96
N ASP A 144 27.28 -3.12 13.85
CA ASP A 144 27.89 -2.62 12.63
C ASP A 144 28.99 -3.55 12.08
N GLN A 145 29.51 -4.46 12.88
CA GLN A 145 30.63 -5.34 12.52
C GLN A 145 30.33 -6.21 11.30
N HIS A 146 29.10 -6.74 11.18
CA HIS A 146 28.69 -7.51 10.00
C HIS A 146 28.69 -6.66 8.73
N VAL A 147 28.25 -5.41 8.82
CA VAL A 147 28.23 -4.46 7.70
C VAL A 147 29.65 -4.08 7.30
N ASN A 148 30.52 -3.83 8.28
CA ASN A 148 31.93 -3.51 8.06
C ASN A 148 32.66 -4.67 7.36
N MET A 149 32.52 -5.91 7.86
CA MET A 149 33.15 -7.09 7.25
C MET A 149 32.55 -7.43 5.89
N GLY A 150 31.25 -7.22 5.69
CA GLY A 150 30.65 -7.30 4.35
C GLY A 150 31.25 -6.28 3.38
N SER A 151 31.66 -5.10 3.85
CA SER A 151 32.38 -4.12 3.01
C SER A 151 33.80 -4.57 2.68
N VAL A 152 34.51 -5.14 3.67
CA VAL A 152 35.84 -5.72 3.51
C VAL A 152 35.85 -6.81 2.43
N GLU A 153 34.90 -7.75 2.50
CA GLU A 153 34.76 -8.83 1.51
C GLU A 153 34.44 -8.29 0.13
N ARG A 154 33.44 -7.41 -0.01
CA ARG A 154 33.06 -6.83 -1.30
C ARG A 154 34.20 -6.05 -1.97
N LYS A 155 35.08 -5.45 -1.17
CA LYS A 155 36.26 -4.72 -1.66
C LYS A 155 37.49 -5.61 -1.85
N GLY A 156 37.40 -6.89 -1.47
CA GLY A 156 38.40 -7.92 -1.77
C GLY A 156 39.69 -7.82 -0.94
N PHE A 157 39.67 -7.19 0.24
CA PHE A 157 40.85 -7.09 1.10
C PHE A 157 40.73 -7.87 2.42
N GLY A 158 39.73 -8.75 2.52
CA GLY A 158 39.62 -9.70 3.61
C GLY A 158 38.47 -10.67 3.46
N ILE A 159 38.39 -11.59 4.41
CA ILE A 159 37.38 -12.66 4.46
C ILE A 159 36.62 -12.56 5.78
N LYS A 160 35.30 -12.77 5.75
CA LYS A 160 34.46 -12.85 6.94
C LYS A 160 34.30 -14.32 7.35
N VAL A 161 34.50 -14.60 8.63
CA VAL A 161 34.35 -15.92 9.27
C VAL A 161 33.22 -15.82 10.29
N THR A 162 32.37 -16.84 10.37
CA THR A 162 31.26 -16.85 11.32
C THR A 162 31.77 -17.20 12.73
N LEU A 163 31.33 -16.46 13.74
CA LEU A 163 31.63 -16.81 15.13
C LEU A 163 30.84 -18.08 15.51
N ALA A 164 31.56 -19.16 15.79
CA ALA A 164 31.02 -20.44 16.24
C ALA A 164 32.07 -21.17 17.11
N GLU A 165 31.62 -22.11 17.96
CA GLU A 165 32.52 -22.93 18.80
C GLU A 165 33.56 -23.72 17.98
N ASP A 166 33.18 -24.16 16.78
CA ASP A 166 33.98 -24.94 15.85
C ASP A 166 34.63 -24.10 14.73
N MET A 167 34.65 -22.76 14.84
CA MET A 167 35.13 -21.85 13.78
C MET A 167 36.62 -21.99 13.43
N ALA A 168 37.41 -22.76 14.18
CA ALA A 168 38.86 -22.84 14.01
C ALA A 168 39.27 -23.33 12.61
N ASP A 169 38.52 -24.26 12.02
CA ASP A 169 38.80 -24.79 10.67
C ASP A 169 38.47 -23.76 9.58
N GLU A 170 37.32 -23.09 9.67
CA GLU A 170 36.93 -21.99 8.77
C GLU A 170 37.94 -20.83 8.87
N LEU A 171 38.33 -20.47 10.09
CA LEU A 171 39.32 -19.43 10.35
C LEU A 171 40.70 -19.79 9.77
N ASN A 172 41.15 -21.02 9.94
CA ASN A 172 42.40 -21.50 9.34
C ASN A 172 42.38 -21.41 7.81
N ALA A 173 41.27 -21.82 7.19
CA ALA A 173 41.10 -21.72 5.74
C ALA A 173 41.16 -20.26 5.27
N ALA A 174 40.42 -19.36 5.94
CA ALA A 174 40.43 -17.92 5.64
C ALA A 174 41.83 -17.30 5.81
N ILE A 175 42.54 -17.61 6.90
CA ILE A 175 43.92 -17.14 7.13
C ILE A 175 44.84 -17.60 5.99
N ARG A 176 44.81 -18.89 5.64
CA ARG A 176 45.66 -19.46 4.58
C ARG A 176 45.35 -18.86 3.21
N GLN A 177 44.08 -18.60 2.93
CA GLN A 177 43.68 -17.94 1.70
C GLN A 177 44.22 -16.50 1.64
N VAL A 178 44.01 -15.69 2.68
CA VAL A 178 44.52 -14.31 2.72
C VAL A 178 46.06 -14.24 2.66
N LEU A 179 46.75 -15.23 3.23
CA LEU A 179 48.21 -15.31 3.19
C LEU A 179 48.79 -15.77 1.85
N SER A 180 48.06 -16.60 1.09
CA SER A 180 48.56 -17.17 -0.17
C SER A 180 48.15 -16.36 -1.41
N ASP A 181 47.01 -15.68 -1.36
CA ASP A 181 46.51 -14.86 -2.45
C ASP A 181 46.93 -13.39 -2.25
N GLU A 182 47.96 -12.97 -3.00
CA GLU A 182 48.49 -11.61 -2.96
C GLU A 182 47.47 -10.54 -3.38
N THR A 183 46.33 -10.91 -4.00
CA THR A 183 45.27 -9.96 -4.36
C THR A 183 44.68 -9.28 -3.13
N PHE A 184 44.56 -9.96 -1.99
CA PHE A 184 44.05 -9.36 -0.74
C PHE A 184 44.95 -8.22 -0.26
N LYS A 185 46.27 -8.43 -0.30
CA LYS A 185 47.26 -7.42 0.08
C LYS A 185 47.33 -6.28 -0.92
N ALA A 186 47.28 -6.58 -2.21
CA ALA A 186 47.21 -5.55 -3.25
C ALA A 186 45.96 -4.67 -3.07
N LYS A 187 44.80 -5.27 -2.82
CA LYS A 187 43.55 -4.56 -2.54
C LYS A 187 43.60 -3.76 -1.25
N ALA A 188 44.18 -4.29 -0.18
CA ALA A 188 44.37 -3.54 1.06
C ALA A 188 45.22 -2.28 0.84
N LYS A 189 46.31 -2.39 0.05
CA LYS A 189 47.17 -1.24 -0.30
C LYS A 189 46.49 -0.25 -1.24
N GLU A 190 45.71 -0.73 -2.20
CA GLU A 190 44.88 0.12 -3.09
C GLU A 190 43.87 0.94 -2.27
N VAL A 191 43.10 0.28 -1.40
CA VAL A 191 42.10 0.95 -0.54
C VAL A 191 42.78 1.93 0.43
N SER A 192 43.99 1.60 0.91
CA SER A 192 44.82 2.49 1.72
C SER A 192 45.25 3.74 0.95
N ALA A 193 45.74 3.58 -0.28
CA ALA A 193 46.12 4.70 -1.14
C ALA A 193 44.93 5.64 -1.39
N ILE A 194 43.75 5.09 -1.72
CA ILE A 194 42.52 5.87 -1.89
C ILE A 194 42.09 6.53 -0.58
N PHE A 195 42.27 5.85 0.57
CA PHE A 195 41.99 6.44 1.87
C PHE A 195 42.88 7.66 2.13
N HIS A 196 44.16 7.62 1.77
CA HIS A 196 45.09 8.74 1.99
C HIS A 196 44.97 9.85 0.94
N ASP A 197 44.46 9.53 -0.25
CA ASP A 197 44.20 10.51 -1.32
C ASP A 197 42.96 11.37 -0.99
N ARG A 198 43.18 12.42 -0.20
CA ARG A 198 42.13 13.36 0.23
C ARG A 198 42.68 14.78 0.31
N PRO A 199 41.84 15.82 0.09
CA PRO A 199 42.30 17.21 0.11
C PRO A 199 42.87 17.68 1.45
N MET A 200 42.43 17.07 2.56
CA MET A 200 42.85 17.46 3.90
C MET A 200 42.83 16.25 4.84
N LYS A 201 43.85 16.15 5.70
CA LYS A 201 43.90 15.14 6.76
C LYS A 201 42.73 15.28 7.75
N PRO A 202 42.27 14.20 8.40
CA PRO A 202 41.12 14.23 9.31
C PRO A 202 41.17 15.27 10.43
N GLY A 203 42.31 15.39 11.13
CA GLY A 203 42.47 16.31 12.26
C GLY A 203 42.28 17.78 11.84
N PRO A 204 43.07 18.28 10.87
CA PRO A 204 42.86 19.62 10.32
C PRO A 204 41.46 19.84 9.73
N ALA A 205 40.88 18.83 9.06
CA ALA A 205 39.53 18.93 8.51
C ALA A 205 38.48 19.14 9.61
N LEU A 206 38.58 18.41 10.72
CA LEU A 206 37.70 18.58 11.87
C LEU A 206 37.76 20.01 12.41
N ALA A 207 38.97 20.53 12.66
CA ALA A 207 39.16 21.90 13.14
C ALA A 207 38.58 22.94 12.17
N TYR A 208 38.89 22.81 10.87
CA TYR A 208 38.39 23.68 9.82
C TYR A 208 36.86 23.77 9.82
N TRP A 209 36.17 22.63 9.86
CA TRP A 209 34.70 22.60 9.79
C TRP A 209 34.04 23.13 11.07
N VAL A 210 34.64 22.92 12.24
CA VAL A 210 34.19 23.56 13.49
C VAL A 210 34.30 25.08 13.38
N GLU A 211 35.46 25.59 12.98
CA GLU A 211 35.68 27.02 12.78
C GLU A 211 34.76 27.61 11.72
N HIS A 212 34.52 26.87 10.63
CA HIS A 212 33.60 27.29 9.57
C HIS A 212 32.18 27.49 10.08
N VAL A 213 31.66 26.56 10.89
CA VAL A 213 30.33 26.70 11.50
C VAL A 213 30.28 27.92 12.41
N VAL A 214 31.32 28.18 13.20
CA VAL A 214 31.41 29.37 14.08
C VAL A 214 31.45 30.66 13.25
N ARG A 215 32.35 30.76 12.27
CA ARG A 215 32.51 31.94 11.40
C ARG A 215 31.23 32.28 10.64
N THR A 216 30.47 31.25 10.24
CA THR A 216 29.22 31.41 9.48
C THR A 216 27.96 31.41 10.35
N ARG A 217 28.11 31.55 11.68
CA ARG A 217 27.00 31.64 12.64
C ARG A 217 26.01 30.48 12.52
N GLY A 218 26.52 29.26 12.44
CA GLY A 218 25.71 28.04 12.37
C GLY A 218 25.56 27.43 10.97
N ALA A 219 26.33 27.92 9.98
CA ALA A 219 26.38 27.44 8.59
C ALA A 219 24.99 27.25 7.93
N PRO A 220 24.14 28.30 7.89
CA PRO A 220 22.78 28.19 7.36
C PRO A 220 22.76 27.71 5.89
N HIS A 221 23.76 28.08 5.10
CA HIS A 221 23.92 27.67 3.69
C HIS A 221 24.19 26.17 3.49
N LEU A 222 24.59 25.44 4.54
CA LEU A 222 24.77 23.99 4.49
C LEU A 222 23.59 23.22 5.09
N ARG A 223 22.59 23.92 5.64
CA ARG A 223 21.40 23.27 6.23
C ARG A 223 20.41 22.89 5.14
N SER A 224 19.66 21.82 5.38
CA SER A 224 18.59 21.42 4.47
C SER A 224 17.50 22.49 4.44
N PRO A 225 17.06 22.94 3.25
CA PRO A 225 15.89 23.81 3.10
C PRO A 225 14.61 23.19 3.65
N ALA A 226 14.56 21.86 3.80
CA ALA A 226 13.43 21.17 4.43
C ALA A 226 13.24 21.53 5.92
N LEU A 227 14.20 22.22 6.54
CA LEU A 227 14.03 22.76 7.90
C LEU A 227 13.23 24.07 7.92
N THR A 228 13.07 24.73 6.76
CA THR A 228 12.39 26.02 6.63
C THR A 228 11.05 25.92 5.91
N VAL A 229 10.66 24.72 5.43
CA VAL A 229 9.34 24.51 4.83
C VAL A 229 8.25 24.50 5.89
N SER A 230 7.09 25.01 5.52
CA SER A 230 5.89 25.03 6.36
C SER A 230 5.36 23.61 6.62
N LEU A 231 4.56 23.44 7.68
CA LEU A 231 4.03 22.13 8.06
C LEU A 231 3.19 21.48 6.94
N TYR A 232 2.37 22.26 6.24
CA TYR A 232 1.49 21.73 5.19
C TYR A 232 2.26 21.21 3.98
N GLN A 233 3.38 21.86 3.58
CA GLN A 233 4.28 21.36 2.55
C GLN A 233 5.02 20.11 3.01
N ARG A 234 5.43 20.09 4.27
CA ARG A 234 6.09 18.93 4.87
C ARG A 234 5.18 17.69 4.93
N CYS A 235 3.88 17.92 5.11
CA CYS A 235 2.84 16.90 5.13
C CYS A 235 2.20 16.64 3.77
N TYR A 236 2.63 17.32 2.69
CA TYR A 236 2.05 17.21 1.34
C TYR A 236 0.53 17.38 1.30
N LEU A 237 -0.02 18.30 2.10
CA LEU A 237 -1.48 18.53 2.17
C LEU A 237 -2.05 19.09 0.86
N ASP A 238 -1.25 19.82 0.10
CA ASP A 238 -1.57 20.28 -1.26
C ASP A 238 -1.79 19.11 -2.24
N LEU A 239 -0.92 18.09 -2.18
CA LEU A 239 -1.06 16.88 -2.96
C LEU A 239 -2.30 16.08 -2.55
N LEU A 240 -2.60 16.02 -1.25
CA LEU A 240 -3.82 15.39 -0.74
C LEU A 240 -5.07 16.04 -1.34
N VAL A 241 -5.15 17.38 -1.33
CA VAL A 241 -6.28 18.11 -1.94
C VAL A 241 -6.40 17.79 -3.42
N LEU A 242 -5.29 17.74 -4.17
CA LEU A 242 -5.32 17.36 -5.58
C LEU A 242 -5.87 15.95 -5.79
N VAL A 243 -5.48 14.98 -4.96
CA VAL A 243 -6.01 13.61 -5.03
C VAL A 243 -7.51 13.57 -4.73
N VAL A 244 -7.98 14.33 -3.74
CA VAL A 244 -9.42 14.45 -3.42
C VAL A 244 -10.19 15.05 -4.60
N LEU A 245 -9.66 16.11 -5.22
CA LEU A 245 -10.28 16.74 -6.39
C LEU A 245 -10.32 15.78 -7.58
N ILE A 246 -9.25 15.04 -7.83
CA ILE A 246 -9.20 14.01 -8.88
C ILE A 246 -10.25 12.92 -8.59
N HIS A 247 -10.35 12.45 -7.35
CA HIS A 247 -11.37 11.47 -6.96
C HIS A 247 -12.78 12.01 -7.21
N PHE A 248 -13.05 13.26 -6.83
CA PHE A 248 -14.33 13.93 -7.04
C PHE A 248 -14.65 14.10 -8.55
N VAL A 249 -13.65 14.39 -9.38
CA VAL A 249 -13.81 14.47 -10.84
C VAL A 249 -14.04 13.10 -11.48
N PHE A 250 -13.45 12.02 -10.94
CA PHE A 250 -13.67 10.66 -11.47
C PHE A 250 -14.96 9.99 -10.94
N ILE A 251 -15.58 10.53 -9.89
CA ILE A 251 -17.00 10.29 -9.56
C ILE A 251 -17.84 11.18 -10.50
N MET A 252 -17.72 10.99 -11.82
CA MET A 252 -18.61 11.64 -12.79
C MET A 252 -20.01 11.01 -12.70
N VAL A 253 -20.74 11.48 -11.69
CA VAL A 253 -22.18 11.70 -11.57
C VAL A 253 -23.05 10.87 -12.50
N LEU A 254 -23.60 9.79 -11.95
CA LEU A 254 -24.85 9.21 -12.46
C LEU A 254 -25.89 10.32 -12.54
N THR A 255 -26.40 10.61 -13.73
CA THR A 255 -27.47 11.59 -13.92
C THR A 255 -28.76 10.87 -14.28
N LEU A 256 -29.78 10.97 -13.43
CA LEU A 256 -31.10 10.42 -13.68
C LEU A 256 -32.07 11.54 -14.07
N TYR A 257 -32.53 11.51 -15.31
CA TYR A 257 -33.63 12.36 -15.78
C TYR A 257 -34.95 11.73 -15.35
N LYS A 258 -35.74 12.49 -14.58
CA LYS A 258 -36.88 11.94 -13.85
C LYS A 258 -38.06 12.89 -13.76
N MET A 259 -39.18 12.30 -13.35
CA MET A 259 -40.38 12.97 -12.82
C MET A 259 -40.92 12.04 -11.74
N ASP A 260 -41.06 12.51 -10.51
CA ASP A 260 -41.32 11.65 -9.34
C ASP A 260 -42.63 10.85 -9.44
N ALA A 261 -43.66 11.39 -10.10
CA ALA A 261 -44.92 10.70 -10.32
C ALA A 261 -44.78 9.41 -11.18
N SER A 262 -43.76 9.33 -12.03
CA SER A 262 -43.59 8.24 -13.01
C SER A 262 -43.23 6.91 -12.33
N PRO A 263 -44.02 5.83 -12.51
CA PRO A 263 -43.69 4.53 -11.91
C PRO A 263 -42.36 3.93 -12.38
N PRO A 264 -42.01 3.94 -13.69
CA PRO A 264 -40.68 3.52 -14.16
C PRO A 264 -39.53 4.27 -13.48
N VAL A 265 -39.69 5.57 -13.21
CA VAL A 265 -38.71 6.37 -12.46
C VAL A 265 -38.60 5.89 -11.02
N ARG A 266 -39.73 5.67 -10.34
CA ARG A 266 -39.76 5.18 -8.95
C ARG A 266 -39.08 3.82 -8.80
N ALA A 267 -39.21 2.93 -9.79
CA ALA A 267 -38.48 1.66 -9.80
C ALA A 267 -36.96 1.88 -9.80
N VAL A 268 -36.45 2.78 -10.66
CA VAL A 268 -35.02 3.15 -10.68
C VAL A 268 -34.59 3.81 -9.37
N TYR A 269 -35.40 4.73 -8.86
CA TYR A 269 -35.10 5.46 -7.63
C TYR A 269 -35.04 4.53 -6.41
N MET A 270 -35.99 3.59 -6.28
CA MET A 270 -35.95 2.56 -5.23
C MET A 270 -34.67 1.72 -5.29
N VAL A 271 -34.15 1.39 -6.49
CA VAL A 271 -32.88 0.66 -6.62
C VAL A 271 -31.68 1.52 -6.20
N ILE A 272 -31.65 2.79 -6.59
CA ILE A 272 -30.60 3.73 -6.15
C ILE A 272 -30.55 3.80 -4.62
N GLU A 273 -31.71 3.92 -3.97
CA GLU A 273 -31.82 3.94 -2.50
C GLU A 273 -31.45 2.59 -1.88
N ALA A 274 -31.93 1.46 -2.44
CA ALA A 274 -31.63 0.12 -1.92
C ALA A 274 -30.13 -0.21 -1.98
N LEU A 275 -29.43 0.30 -2.99
CA LEU A 275 -28.00 0.11 -3.19
C LEU A 275 -27.14 1.18 -2.47
N ASN A 276 -27.76 2.20 -1.88
CA ASN A 276 -27.09 3.37 -1.30
C ASN A 276 -26.07 3.99 -2.27
N ILE A 277 -26.44 4.15 -3.55
CA ILE A 277 -25.55 4.73 -4.55
C ILE A 277 -25.38 6.23 -4.23
N PRO A 278 -24.15 6.69 -3.91
CA PRO A 278 -23.93 8.09 -3.59
C PRO A 278 -23.92 8.96 -4.86
N ASP A 279 -24.14 10.25 -4.66
CA ASP A 279 -23.83 11.29 -5.66
C ASP A 279 -24.54 11.17 -7.02
N VAL A 280 -25.80 10.70 -7.02
CA VAL A 280 -26.67 10.75 -8.21
C VAL A 280 -27.21 12.17 -8.38
N ASN A 281 -26.97 12.76 -9.55
CA ASN A 281 -27.61 14.01 -9.95
C ASN A 281 -28.99 13.72 -10.54
N TYR A 282 -30.00 14.40 -10.01
CA TYR A 282 -31.36 14.26 -10.50
C TYR A 282 -31.73 15.48 -11.34
N VAL A 283 -32.16 15.23 -12.57
CA VAL A 283 -32.66 16.28 -13.47
C VAL A 283 -34.16 16.09 -13.61
N GLU A 284 -34.94 17.03 -13.07
CA GLU A 284 -36.38 17.04 -13.29
C GLU A 284 -36.68 17.32 -14.76
N LEU A 285 -37.61 16.55 -15.30
CA LEU A 285 -38.07 16.68 -16.67
C LEU A 285 -39.58 16.58 -16.69
N ASN A 286 -40.24 17.72 -16.90
CA ASN A 286 -41.69 17.80 -16.85
C ASN A 286 -42.30 17.28 -18.15
N LEU A 287 -42.89 16.08 -18.09
CA LEU A 287 -43.55 15.46 -19.24
C LEU A 287 -44.81 16.23 -19.69
N LEU A 288 -45.48 16.94 -18.79
CA LEU A 288 -46.72 17.67 -19.08
C LEU A 288 -46.47 19.01 -19.78
N GLU A 289 -45.23 19.50 -19.78
CA GLU A 289 -44.78 20.70 -20.48
C GLU A 289 -43.91 20.36 -21.71
N ASP A 290 -44.00 19.12 -22.19
CA ASP A 290 -43.30 18.63 -23.39
C ASP A 290 -41.77 18.77 -23.33
N GLU A 291 -41.17 18.81 -22.12
CA GLU A 291 -39.71 18.99 -21.99
C GLU A 291 -38.91 17.83 -22.59
N HIS A 292 -39.51 16.64 -22.63
CA HIS A 292 -38.95 15.43 -23.24
C HIS A 292 -38.87 15.51 -24.77
N LEU A 293 -39.55 16.48 -25.38
CA LEU A 293 -39.53 16.71 -26.83
C LEU A 293 -38.52 17.80 -27.24
N LYS A 294 -37.85 18.44 -26.27
CA LYS A 294 -36.79 19.42 -26.55
C LYS A 294 -35.59 18.72 -27.22
N GLU A 295 -34.95 19.41 -28.16
CA GLU A 295 -33.87 18.86 -28.98
C GLU A 295 -32.70 18.30 -28.15
N ASP A 296 -32.39 18.96 -27.03
CA ASP A 296 -31.29 18.55 -26.15
C ASP A 296 -31.57 17.20 -25.47
N PHE A 297 -32.82 16.90 -25.09
CA PHE A 297 -33.17 15.60 -24.53
C PHE A 297 -33.33 14.52 -25.60
N LEU A 298 -33.87 14.88 -26.78
CA LEU A 298 -33.99 13.94 -27.91
C LEU A 298 -32.64 13.42 -28.40
N LYS A 299 -31.57 14.22 -28.28
CA LYS A 299 -30.19 13.78 -28.56
C LYS A 299 -29.69 12.72 -27.57
N LEU A 300 -30.17 12.76 -26.33
CA LEU A 300 -29.81 11.79 -25.29
C LEU A 300 -30.66 10.51 -25.40
N ASN A 301 -31.96 10.67 -25.56
CA ASN A 301 -32.93 9.58 -25.70
C ASN A 301 -33.86 9.83 -26.89
N PRO A 302 -33.61 9.18 -28.05
CA PRO A 302 -34.48 9.30 -29.21
C PRO A 302 -35.90 8.78 -28.99
N GLN A 303 -36.11 7.90 -28.00
CA GLN A 303 -37.43 7.40 -27.60
C GLN A 303 -38.17 8.39 -26.68
N HIS A 304 -37.52 9.49 -26.26
CA HIS A 304 -38.12 10.59 -25.50
C HIS A 304 -38.94 10.14 -24.28
N THR A 305 -38.42 9.15 -23.55
CA THR A 305 -39.03 8.60 -22.32
C THR A 305 -38.14 8.85 -21.10
N ILE A 306 -38.76 8.78 -19.93
CA ILE A 306 -38.07 8.70 -18.64
C ILE A 306 -38.44 7.36 -17.96
N PRO A 307 -37.56 6.79 -17.13
CA PRO A 307 -36.24 7.28 -16.75
C PRO A 307 -35.20 7.22 -17.88
N HIS A 308 -34.29 8.19 -17.90
CA HIS A 308 -33.04 8.16 -18.66
C HIS A 308 -31.88 8.31 -17.69
N LEU A 309 -30.89 7.42 -17.78
CA LEU A 309 -29.69 7.44 -16.95
C LEU A 309 -28.47 7.71 -17.83
N THR A 310 -27.66 8.67 -17.42
CA THR A 310 -26.32 8.92 -17.96
C THR A 310 -25.28 8.54 -16.92
N ASP A 311 -24.29 7.75 -17.34
CA ASP A 311 -23.15 7.30 -16.53
C ASP A 311 -21.86 7.57 -17.29
N GLY A 312 -21.27 8.75 -17.06
CA GLY A 312 -20.25 9.30 -17.95
C GLY A 312 -20.78 9.47 -19.37
N ASP A 313 -20.13 8.85 -20.35
CA ASP A 313 -20.57 8.87 -21.76
C ASP A 313 -21.64 7.80 -22.09
N PHE A 314 -21.90 6.88 -21.16
CA PHE A 314 -22.88 5.81 -21.37
C PHE A 314 -24.29 6.32 -21.08
N ASN A 315 -25.17 6.20 -22.08
CA ASN A 315 -26.56 6.60 -21.99
C ASN A 315 -27.45 5.35 -22.08
N ILE A 316 -28.40 5.23 -21.17
CA ILE A 316 -29.36 4.12 -21.13
C ILE A 316 -30.72 4.64 -20.68
N TRP A 317 -31.76 4.21 -21.38
CA TRP A 317 -33.16 4.41 -21.05
C TRP A 317 -33.84 3.04 -20.99
N ASP A 318 -35.08 3.00 -20.49
CA ASP A 318 -35.81 1.80 -20.01
C ASP A 318 -35.50 1.47 -18.55
N SER A 319 -36.53 1.50 -17.70
CA SER A 319 -36.38 1.29 -16.25
C SER A 319 -35.84 -0.09 -15.91
N HIS A 320 -36.25 -1.13 -16.63
CA HIS A 320 -35.85 -2.52 -16.38
C HIS A 320 -34.39 -2.74 -16.76
N ALA A 321 -33.97 -2.14 -17.89
CA ALA A 321 -32.56 -2.14 -18.29
C ALA A 321 -31.68 -1.33 -17.32
N ILE A 322 -32.17 -0.17 -16.85
CA ILE A 322 -31.45 0.66 -15.87
C ILE A 322 -31.26 -0.08 -14.53
N ILE A 323 -32.32 -0.66 -13.95
CA ILE A 323 -32.20 -1.30 -12.63
C ILE A 323 -31.26 -2.52 -12.66
N THR A 324 -31.28 -3.30 -13.74
CA THR A 324 -30.36 -4.43 -13.91
C THR A 324 -28.93 -3.93 -14.12
N TYR A 325 -28.72 -2.85 -14.88
CA TYR A 325 -27.43 -2.18 -15.03
C TYR A 325 -26.86 -1.72 -13.68
N LEU A 326 -27.65 -1.00 -12.88
CA LEU A 326 -27.23 -0.47 -11.58
C LEU A 326 -26.82 -1.59 -10.63
N VAL A 327 -27.60 -2.67 -10.52
CA VAL A 327 -27.21 -3.83 -9.69
C VAL A 327 -25.94 -4.50 -10.23
N ASN A 328 -25.83 -4.71 -11.55
CA ASN A 328 -24.63 -5.33 -12.13
C ASN A 328 -23.36 -4.47 -11.95
N LYS A 329 -23.49 -3.14 -11.92
CA LYS A 329 -22.36 -2.20 -11.75
C LYS A 329 -21.97 -2.01 -10.29
N PHE A 330 -22.94 -1.78 -9.41
CA PHE A 330 -22.68 -1.36 -8.03
C PHE A 330 -22.85 -2.48 -7.00
N ASN A 331 -23.57 -3.57 -7.31
CA ASN A 331 -23.84 -4.64 -6.36
C ASN A 331 -23.97 -6.02 -7.03
N ARG A 332 -22.96 -6.37 -7.83
CA ARG A 332 -22.95 -7.53 -8.70
C ARG A 332 -23.06 -8.83 -7.90
N GLY A 333 -24.08 -9.64 -8.23
CA GLY A 333 -24.30 -10.93 -7.58
C GLY A 333 -25.04 -10.87 -6.24
N SER A 334 -25.59 -9.72 -5.88
CA SER A 334 -26.51 -9.59 -4.73
C SER A 334 -27.81 -10.38 -4.91
N SER A 335 -28.57 -10.54 -3.81
CA SER A 335 -29.89 -11.18 -3.83
C SER A 335 -30.91 -10.42 -4.69
N PHE A 336 -30.73 -9.11 -4.91
CA PHE A 336 -31.60 -8.33 -5.80
C PHE A 336 -31.56 -8.82 -7.26
N TYR A 337 -30.39 -9.26 -7.75
CA TYR A 337 -30.20 -9.75 -9.12
C TYR A 337 -29.06 -10.79 -9.20
N PRO A 338 -29.28 -12.03 -8.73
CA PRO A 338 -28.25 -13.07 -8.63
C PRO A 338 -27.69 -13.47 -9.99
N MET A 339 -26.48 -14.04 -10.00
CA MET A 339 -25.82 -14.54 -11.22
C MET A 339 -26.26 -15.96 -11.60
N ASP A 340 -26.95 -16.66 -10.70
CA ASP A 340 -27.50 -17.99 -10.96
C ASP A 340 -28.53 -17.92 -12.11
N PRO A 341 -28.39 -18.74 -13.17
CA PRO A 341 -29.23 -18.63 -14.36
C PRO A 341 -30.73 -18.82 -14.09
N GLU A 342 -31.09 -19.77 -13.23
CA GLU A 342 -32.50 -20.09 -12.97
C GLU A 342 -33.16 -19.02 -12.10
N LYS A 343 -32.48 -18.57 -11.04
CA LYS A 343 -32.98 -17.48 -10.19
C LYS A 343 -33.10 -16.17 -10.99
N ARG A 344 -32.09 -15.86 -11.81
CA ARG A 344 -32.10 -14.68 -12.67
C ARG A 344 -33.24 -14.73 -13.68
N ALA A 345 -33.45 -15.87 -14.35
CA ALA A 345 -34.53 -16.03 -15.31
C ALA A 345 -35.92 -15.84 -14.70
N ARG A 346 -36.13 -16.21 -13.42
CA ARG A 346 -37.39 -15.95 -12.71
C ARG A 346 -37.61 -14.46 -12.45
N ILE A 347 -36.56 -13.71 -12.15
CA ILE A 347 -36.63 -12.25 -12.01
C ILE A 347 -36.91 -11.61 -13.36
N ASP A 348 -36.16 -11.99 -14.40
CA ASP A 348 -36.35 -11.47 -15.76
C ASP A 348 -37.78 -11.75 -16.28
N LEU A 349 -38.34 -12.92 -15.98
CA LEU A 349 -39.74 -13.26 -16.27
C LEU A 349 -40.71 -12.22 -15.67
N MET A 350 -40.49 -11.83 -14.41
CA MET A 350 -41.32 -10.82 -13.74
C MET A 350 -41.08 -9.41 -14.27
N LEU A 351 -39.86 -9.04 -14.66
CA LEU A 351 -39.58 -7.76 -15.32
C LEU A 351 -40.25 -7.66 -16.69
N HIS A 352 -40.32 -8.77 -17.43
CA HIS A 352 -41.06 -8.86 -18.69
C HIS A 352 -42.57 -8.90 -18.50
N PHE A 353 -43.07 -9.51 -17.41
CA PHE A 353 -44.46 -9.40 -17.02
C PHE A 353 -44.84 -7.94 -16.68
N ASP A 354 -43.97 -7.23 -15.96
CA ASP A 354 -44.19 -5.83 -15.62
C ASP A 354 -44.26 -4.93 -16.86
N SER A 355 -43.27 -5.01 -17.75
CA SER A 355 -43.23 -4.22 -18.99
C SER A 355 -44.29 -4.64 -20.02
N GLY A 356 -44.69 -5.92 -20.05
CA GLY A 356 -45.62 -6.47 -21.04
C GLY A 356 -47.09 -6.46 -20.61
N ILE A 357 -47.38 -6.46 -19.30
CA ILE A 357 -48.74 -6.58 -18.77
C ILE A 357 -49.07 -5.42 -17.81
N LEU A 358 -48.29 -5.23 -16.74
CA LEU A 358 -48.62 -4.23 -15.70
C LEU A 358 -48.55 -2.80 -16.23
N TYR A 359 -47.43 -2.41 -16.84
CA TYR A 359 -47.22 -1.07 -17.36
C TYR A 359 -48.17 -0.73 -18.53
N PRO A 360 -48.44 -1.62 -19.51
CA PRO A 360 -49.46 -1.37 -20.53
C PRO A 360 -50.88 -1.23 -19.97
N ALA A 361 -51.24 -1.99 -18.93
CA ALA A 361 -52.52 -1.84 -18.25
C ALA A 361 -52.65 -0.46 -17.59
N LEU A 362 -51.58 0.04 -16.98
CA LEU A 362 -51.52 1.40 -16.44
C LEU A 362 -51.63 2.45 -17.57
N ARG A 363 -50.74 2.37 -18.55
CA ARG A 363 -50.58 3.34 -19.64
C ARG A 363 -51.85 3.50 -20.48
N THR A 364 -52.58 2.41 -20.72
CA THR A 364 -53.86 2.45 -21.45
C THR A 364 -54.90 3.34 -20.74
N ASN A 365 -54.79 3.50 -19.42
CA ASN A 365 -55.77 4.22 -18.61
C ASN A 365 -55.32 5.64 -18.23
N ASP A 366 -54.07 5.84 -17.83
CA ASP A 366 -53.60 7.12 -17.31
C ASP A 366 -53.11 8.11 -18.39
N GLU A 367 -52.47 7.63 -19.46
CA GLU A 367 -51.95 8.47 -20.55
C GLU A 367 -53.08 9.29 -21.23
N PRO A 368 -54.24 8.73 -21.59
CA PRO A 368 -55.34 9.53 -22.12
C PRO A 368 -55.81 10.63 -21.16
N VAL A 369 -55.75 10.40 -19.84
CA VAL A 369 -56.16 11.38 -18.84
C VAL A 369 -55.14 12.51 -18.72
N PHE A 370 -53.85 12.18 -18.57
CA PHE A 370 -52.78 13.17 -18.40
C PHE A 370 -52.52 14.02 -19.65
N PHE A 371 -52.74 13.47 -20.85
CA PHE A 371 -52.61 14.21 -22.10
C PHE A 371 -53.94 14.79 -22.62
N GLY A 372 -54.97 14.88 -21.75
CA GLY A 372 -56.20 15.61 -22.04
C GLY A 372 -57.11 14.98 -23.10
N LYS A 373 -57.04 13.66 -23.29
CA LYS A 373 -57.88 12.89 -24.23
C LYS A 373 -59.07 12.20 -23.54
N ALA A 374 -59.08 12.11 -22.21
CA ALA A 374 -60.16 11.48 -21.43
C ALA A 374 -60.30 12.09 -20.01
N THR A 375 -61.47 11.96 -19.40
CA THR A 375 -61.77 12.35 -17.99
C THR A 375 -62.25 11.18 -17.14
N SER A 376 -62.24 9.96 -17.67
CA SER A 376 -62.64 8.74 -16.99
C SER A 376 -61.94 7.55 -17.61
N PHE A 377 -61.83 6.46 -16.85
CA PHE A 377 -61.30 5.19 -17.35
C PHE A 377 -62.36 4.43 -18.15
N THR A 378 -61.93 3.66 -19.15
CA THR A 378 -62.84 2.85 -19.96
C THR A 378 -63.06 1.48 -19.30
N PRO A 379 -64.23 0.83 -19.47
CA PRO A 379 -64.45 -0.51 -18.95
C PRO A 379 -63.40 -1.53 -19.44
N GLU A 380 -62.99 -1.43 -20.71
CA GLU A 380 -61.91 -2.27 -21.26
C GLU A 380 -60.57 -2.01 -20.58
N GLY A 381 -60.25 -0.73 -20.34
CA GLY A 381 -59.05 -0.33 -19.60
C GLY A 381 -59.04 -0.86 -18.17
N LEU A 382 -60.17 -0.79 -17.45
CA LEU A 382 -60.30 -1.34 -16.10
C LEU A 382 -60.18 -2.87 -16.09
N ALA A 383 -60.76 -3.57 -17.06
CA ALA A 383 -60.62 -5.02 -17.19
C ALA A 383 -59.16 -5.47 -17.40
N LYS A 384 -58.32 -4.65 -18.04
CA LYS A 384 -56.87 -4.92 -18.13
C LYS A 384 -56.18 -4.80 -16.77
N ILE A 385 -56.62 -3.87 -15.92
CA ILE A 385 -56.11 -3.72 -14.55
C ILE A 385 -56.52 -4.94 -13.70
N GLU A 386 -57.78 -5.36 -13.79
CA GLU A 386 -58.26 -6.58 -13.12
C GLU A 386 -57.47 -7.81 -13.57
N SER A 387 -57.24 -7.96 -14.88
CA SER A 387 -56.40 -9.04 -15.40
C SER A 387 -54.96 -8.99 -14.90
N ALA A 388 -54.39 -7.78 -14.74
CA ALA A 388 -53.06 -7.61 -14.14
C ALA A 388 -53.06 -8.10 -12.68
N TYR A 389 -54.06 -7.72 -11.89
CA TYR A 389 -54.23 -8.20 -10.51
C TYR A 389 -54.40 -9.73 -10.44
N ASP A 390 -55.21 -10.31 -11.34
CA ASP A 390 -55.40 -11.76 -11.42
C ASP A 390 -54.08 -12.52 -11.65
N PHE A 391 -53.21 -12.00 -12.52
CA PHE A 391 -51.90 -12.62 -12.76
C PHE A 391 -50.98 -12.45 -11.55
N THR A 392 -50.89 -11.26 -10.97
CA THR A 392 -50.06 -11.01 -9.78
C THR A 392 -50.49 -11.89 -8.61
N GLU A 393 -51.79 -12.01 -8.36
CA GLU A 393 -52.35 -12.88 -7.30
C GLU A 393 -51.93 -14.34 -7.51
N LYS A 394 -51.98 -14.83 -8.76
CA LYS A 394 -51.51 -16.19 -9.09
C LYS A 394 -50.01 -16.36 -8.89
N PHE A 395 -49.20 -15.35 -9.23
CA PHE A 395 -47.75 -15.40 -9.04
C PHE A 395 -47.34 -15.33 -7.57
N LEU A 396 -48.13 -14.67 -6.73
CA LEU A 396 -47.90 -14.59 -5.28
C LEU A 396 -48.47 -15.79 -4.50
N ASN A 397 -49.20 -16.69 -5.14
CA ASN A 397 -49.81 -17.83 -4.47
C ASN A 397 -48.73 -18.76 -3.87
N GLY A 398 -48.72 -18.85 -2.54
CA GLY A 398 -47.78 -19.69 -1.79
C GLY A 398 -46.37 -19.13 -1.64
N VAL A 399 -46.12 -17.88 -2.06
CA VAL A 399 -44.81 -17.22 -1.94
C VAL A 399 -44.95 -15.82 -1.32
N GLN A 400 -43.86 -15.31 -0.73
CA GLN A 400 -43.86 -13.98 -0.10
C GLN A 400 -43.43 -12.85 -1.04
N TRP A 401 -42.59 -13.16 -2.02
CA TRP A 401 -42.02 -12.24 -3.01
C TRP A 401 -42.18 -12.82 -4.42
N LEU A 402 -42.21 -11.97 -5.44
CA LEU A 402 -42.50 -12.37 -6.82
C LEU A 402 -41.43 -13.29 -7.42
N ALA A 403 -40.17 -13.13 -6.99
CA ALA A 403 -39.07 -13.92 -7.54
C ALA A 403 -37.95 -14.18 -6.51
N GLY A 404 -38.23 -14.97 -5.49
CA GLY A 404 -37.21 -15.43 -4.52
C GLY A 404 -37.75 -15.55 -3.10
N ASP A 405 -36.85 -15.87 -2.17
CA ASP A 405 -37.15 -15.92 -0.73
C ASP A 405 -37.03 -14.53 -0.06
N GLU A 406 -36.40 -13.58 -0.75
CA GLU A 406 -36.16 -12.18 -0.37
C GLU A 406 -36.61 -11.24 -1.50
N PRO A 407 -36.85 -9.94 -1.24
CA PRO A 407 -37.27 -9.01 -2.28
C PRO A 407 -36.18 -8.81 -3.34
N THR A 408 -36.58 -8.81 -4.61
CA THR A 408 -35.68 -8.68 -5.76
C THR A 408 -36.04 -7.50 -6.66
N LEU A 409 -35.32 -7.31 -7.77
CA LEU A 409 -35.69 -6.34 -8.80
C LEU A 409 -37.11 -6.57 -9.34
N ALA A 410 -37.62 -7.81 -9.33
CA ALA A 410 -39.00 -8.11 -9.70
C ALA A 410 -39.99 -7.39 -8.79
N ASP A 411 -39.78 -7.45 -7.48
CA ASP A 411 -40.66 -6.81 -6.51
C ASP A 411 -40.59 -5.29 -6.62
N ILE A 412 -39.37 -4.74 -6.77
CA ILE A 412 -39.15 -3.29 -6.91
C ILE A 412 -39.83 -2.72 -8.17
N SER A 413 -39.71 -3.42 -9.31
CA SER A 413 -40.33 -2.95 -10.56
C SER A 413 -41.85 -3.06 -10.51
N CYS A 414 -42.36 -4.24 -10.15
CA CYS A 414 -43.80 -4.50 -10.14
C CYS A 414 -44.53 -3.64 -9.09
N VAL A 415 -43.92 -3.37 -7.92
CA VAL A 415 -44.61 -2.61 -6.87
C VAL A 415 -44.83 -1.17 -7.29
N ALA A 416 -43.91 -0.58 -8.06
CA ALA A 416 -44.08 0.78 -8.58
C ALA A 416 -45.34 0.88 -9.45
N ASN A 417 -45.58 -0.11 -10.32
CA ASN A 417 -46.77 -0.15 -11.16
C ASN A 417 -48.04 -0.54 -10.40
N ILE A 418 -48.02 -1.61 -9.60
CA ILE A 418 -49.22 -2.09 -8.88
C ILE A 418 -49.70 -1.06 -7.85
N SER A 419 -48.79 -0.40 -7.13
CA SER A 419 -49.18 0.68 -6.21
C SER A 419 -49.86 1.83 -6.94
N THR A 420 -49.49 2.08 -8.20
CA THR A 420 -50.09 3.11 -9.06
C THR A 420 -51.43 2.66 -9.61
N LEU A 421 -51.53 1.43 -10.09
CA LEU A 421 -52.80 0.83 -10.54
C LEU A 421 -53.86 0.90 -9.44
N ASN A 422 -53.46 0.70 -8.19
CA ASN A 422 -54.35 0.81 -7.03
C ASN A 422 -54.94 2.22 -6.84
N GLU A 423 -54.31 3.27 -7.38
CA GLU A 423 -54.87 4.63 -7.40
C GLU A 423 -55.94 4.82 -8.48
N LEU A 424 -55.90 4.01 -9.55
CA LEU A 424 -56.87 4.03 -10.65
C LEU A 424 -58.07 3.13 -10.33
N LEU A 425 -57.78 1.91 -9.88
CA LEU A 425 -58.73 0.89 -9.50
C LEU A 425 -58.30 0.26 -8.17
N PRO A 426 -58.94 0.65 -7.05
CA PRO A 426 -58.62 0.10 -5.73
C PRO A 426 -58.75 -1.43 -5.70
N ILE A 427 -57.75 -2.09 -5.14
CA ILE A 427 -57.69 -3.54 -5.03
C ILE A 427 -58.68 -4.03 -3.97
N ASP A 428 -59.55 -4.98 -4.33
CA ASP A 428 -60.44 -5.66 -3.38
C ASP A 428 -59.67 -6.78 -2.65
N GLU A 429 -59.43 -6.60 -1.35
CA GLU A 429 -58.74 -7.57 -0.49
C GLU A 429 -59.45 -8.93 -0.43
N ASN A 430 -60.77 -8.99 -0.66
CA ASN A 430 -61.51 -10.25 -0.68
C ASN A 430 -61.22 -11.08 -1.95
N VAL A 431 -60.77 -10.42 -3.01
CA VAL A 431 -60.45 -11.05 -4.30
C VAL A 431 -58.95 -11.27 -4.44
N TYR A 432 -58.13 -10.33 -3.98
CA TYR A 432 -56.67 -10.31 -4.15
C TYR A 432 -55.90 -10.23 -2.82
N PRO A 433 -56.14 -11.17 -1.87
CA PRO A 433 -55.52 -11.11 -0.56
C PRO A 433 -53.99 -11.22 -0.60
N ASN A 434 -53.42 -11.97 -1.56
CA ASN A 434 -51.96 -12.12 -1.65
C ASN A 434 -51.30 -10.83 -2.17
N VAL A 435 -51.92 -10.16 -3.15
CA VAL A 435 -51.45 -8.85 -3.65
C VAL A 435 -51.48 -7.81 -2.53
N VAL A 436 -52.57 -7.71 -1.76
CA VAL A 436 -52.67 -6.76 -0.63
C VAL A 436 -51.61 -7.04 0.42
N ALA A 437 -51.41 -8.32 0.79
CA ALA A 437 -50.38 -8.70 1.75
C ALA A 437 -48.96 -8.37 1.24
N TRP A 438 -48.68 -8.59 -0.05
CA TRP A 438 -47.40 -8.25 -0.68
C TRP A 438 -47.18 -6.74 -0.75
N LEU A 439 -48.18 -5.94 -1.14
CA LEU A 439 -48.09 -4.48 -1.11
C LEU A 439 -47.76 -3.94 0.27
N LYS A 440 -48.39 -4.50 1.32
CA LYS A 440 -48.07 -4.16 2.69
C LYS A 440 -46.61 -4.47 3.03
N ARG A 441 -46.11 -5.66 2.70
CA ARG A 441 -44.70 -6.02 2.88
C ARG A 441 -43.76 -5.06 2.15
N CYS A 442 -44.05 -4.73 0.89
CA CYS A 442 -43.27 -3.75 0.14
C CYS A 442 -43.25 -2.38 0.80
N SER A 443 -44.39 -1.92 1.33
CA SER A 443 -44.51 -0.61 1.97
C SER A 443 -43.67 -0.45 3.25
N GLU A 444 -43.30 -1.56 3.88
CA GLU A 444 -42.48 -1.58 5.08
C GLU A 444 -40.98 -1.39 4.78
N LEU A 445 -40.56 -1.60 3.52
CA LEU A 445 -39.16 -1.50 3.08
C LEU A 445 -38.70 -0.04 3.03
N ASP A 446 -37.50 0.23 3.52
CA ASP A 446 -37.00 1.61 3.64
C ASP A 446 -36.81 2.29 2.28
N TYR A 447 -36.34 1.56 1.27
CA TYR A 447 -36.22 2.10 -0.08
C TYR A 447 -37.58 2.38 -0.73
N TYR A 448 -38.67 1.69 -0.32
CA TYR A 448 -40.02 2.00 -0.80
C TYR A 448 -40.51 3.35 -0.25
N LYS A 449 -40.35 3.56 1.07
CA LYS A 449 -40.76 4.81 1.74
C LYS A 449 -40.04 6.03 1.16
N LYS A 450 -38.80 5.87 0.73
CA LYS A 450 -38.00 6.94 0.12
C LYS A 450 -38.26 7.09 -1.37
N GLY A 451 -38.19 5.99 -2.12
CA GLY A 451 -38.16 6.00 -3.58
C GLY A 451 -39.53 5.86 -4.27
N ASN A 452 -40.57 5.38 -3.58
CA ASN A 452 -41.88 5.14 -4.18
C ASN A 452 -43.00 6.01 -3.57
N GLU A 453 -43.11 6.05 -2.25
CA GLU A 453 -44.23 6.68 -1.55
C GLU A 453 -44.43 8.18 -1.89
N PRO A 454 -43.37 9.03 -1.94
CA PRO A 454 -43.53 10.45 -2.27
C PRO A 454 -44.07 10.65 -3.69
N GLY A 455 -43.50 9.95 -4.67
CA GLY A 455 -43.90 10.04 -6.07
C GLY A 455 -45.29 9.44 -6.33
N LEU A 456 -45.67 8.37 -5.61
CA LEU A 456 -47.03 7.83 -5.67
C LEU A 456 -48.07 8.84 -5.14
N LEU A 457 -47.75 9.56 -4.06
CA LEU A 457 -48.62 10.63 -3.55
C LEU A 457 -48.75 11.78 -4.55
N GLU A 458 -47.67 12.13 -5.24
CA GLU A 458 -47.70 13.13 -6.32
C GLU A 458 -48.56 12.66 -7.49
N PHE A 459 -48.38 11.42 -7.96
CA PHE A 459 -49.21 10.81 -8.98
C PHE A 459 -50.69 10.88 -8.61
N ARG A 460 -51.05 10.49 -7.38
CA ARG A 460 -52.43 10.57 -6.86
C ARG A 460 -53.00 11.99 -6.94
N LYS A 461 -52.20 13.00 -6.59
CA LYS A 461 -52.62 14.41 -6.66
C LYS A 461 -52.86 14.85 -8.11
N LEU A 462 -51.93 14.51 -9.01
CA LEU A 462 -52.05 14.81 -10.44
C LEU A 462 -53.26 14.11 -11.04
N LEU A 463 -53.44 12.82 -10.77
CA LEU A 463 -54.57 12.04 -11.29
C LEU A 463 -55.91 12.67 -10.89
N LYS A 464 -56.09 13.04 -9.62
CA LYS A 464 -57.29 13.73 -9.14
C LYS A 464 -57.51 15.07 -9.83
N LEU A 465 -56.45 15.84 -10.04
CA LEU A 465 -56.52 17.14 -10.72
C LEU A 465 -56.99 16.99 -12.17
N PHE A 466 -56.44 16.01 -12.90
CA PHE A 466 -56.77 15.80 -14.32
C PHE A 466 -58.14 15.16 -14.52
N LEU A 467 -58.56 14.22 -13.67
CA LEU A 467 -59.92 13.66 -13.69
C LEU A 467 -61.00 14.71 -13.35
N ALA A 468 -60.65 15.75 -12.58
CA ALA A 468 -61.56 16.85 -12.25
C ALA A 468 -61.68 17.91 -13.35
N ARG A 469 -60.86 17.86 -14.41
CA ARG A 469 -60.97 18.79 -15.54
C ARG A 469 -62.31 18.56 -16.24
N LYS A 470 -63.07 19.64 -16.44
CA LYS A 470 -64.22 19.64 -17.34
C LYS A 470 -63.72 20.15 -18.69
N PHE A 471 -63.92 19.36 -19.74
CA PHE A 471 -63.66 19.80 -21.12
C PHE A 471 -64.71 20.80 -21.59
#